data_AF-A0A1Y3A9C1-F1
#
_entry.id   AF-A0A1Y3A9C1-F1
#
_cell.length_a   1.000
_cell.length_b   1.000
_cell.length_c   1.000
_cell.angle_alpha   90.00
_cell.angle_beta   90.00
_cell.angle_gamma   90.00
#
_symmetry.space_group_name_H-M   'P 1'
#
loop_
_entity.id
_entity.type
_entity.pdbx_description
1 polymer ?
#
loop_
_entity_poly.entity_id
_entity_poly.type
_entity_poly.pdbx_seq_one_letter_code
_entity_poly.pdbx_strand_id
1 'polypeptide(L)'
;MTDPDEAAPTVAVVGGGAVGVTTAHDLAARGADVTLYERGELAAESSGRAAGLLYDAYAEDVDAAVGARSIERFRVLDRSLPGFSFSPCPYVIAVREGDPDADAVPGMVDRMRGHGRDVSLVGPDALGERFPPPRPDAPAAAAAADGAGWTAPSRSLRAPAAAAGAGG
;
A
#
# COMPACT_ATOMS: atom_id res chain seq x y z
N MET A 1 30.42 -15.73 3.87
CA MET A 1 30.79 -17.08 4.32
C MET A 1 30.11 -17.27 5.66
N THR A 2 28.88 -17.77 5.63
CA THR A 2 28.06 -18.00 6.83
C THR A 2 28.43 -19.39 7.35
N ASP A 3 28.63 -19.51 8.66
CA ASP A 3 29.02 -20.76 9.30
C ASP A 3 27.90 -21.79 9.12
N PRO A 4 28.14 -22.97 8.51
CA PRO A 4 27.09 -23.95 8.23
C PRO A 4 26.49 -24.63 9.49
N ASP A 5 26.93 -24.25 10.69
CA ASP A 5 26.48 -24.81 11.98
C ASP A 5 25.65 -23.81 12.83
N GLU A 6 25.39 -22.60 12.33
CA GLU A 6 24.49 -21.68 13.02
C GLU A 6 23.03 -22.07 12.71
N ALA A 7 22.37 -22.72 13.67
CA ALA A 7 20.96 -23.08 13.56
C ALA A 7 20.12 -21.87 13.12
N ALA A 8 19.18 -22.09 12.21
CA ALA A 8 18.28 -21.05 11.71
C ALA A 8 17.68 -20.26 12.90
N PRO A 9 17.69 -18.91 12.86
CA PRO A 9 17.13 -18.12 13.94
C PRO A 9 15.65 -18.46 14.15
N THR A 10 15.27 -18.85 15.37
CA THR A 10 13.87 -19.06 15.74
C THR A 10 13.22 -17.73 16.11
N VAL A 11 12.12 -17.36 15.45
CA VAL A 11 11.45 -16.07 15.63
C VAL A 11 9.95 -16.25 15.89
N ALA A 12 9.46 -15.65 16.98
CA ALA A 12 8.04 -15.51 17.25
C ALA A 12 7.54 -14.13 16.76
N VAL A 13 6.54 -14.12 15.88
CA VAL A 13 5.84 -12.90 15.45
C VAL A 13 4.46 -12.87 16.10
N VAL A 14 4.10 -11.77 16.76
CA VAL A 14 2.79 -11.62 17.43
C VAL A 14 1.95 -10.59 16.69
N GLY A 15 0.80 -11.01 16.18
CA GLY A 15 -0.19 -10.20 15.46
C GLY A 15 -0.31 -10.59 13.98
N GLY A 16 -1.44 -11.17 13.59
CA GLY A 16 -1.81 -11.59 12.23
C GLY A 16 -2.34 -10.45 11.34
N GLY A 17 -1.93 -9.20 11.60
CA GLY A 17 -2.21 -8.05 10.75
C GLY A 17 -1.24 -7.94 9.56
N ALA A 18 -1.38 -6.90 8.75
CA ALA A 18 -0.56 -6.70 7.54
C ALA A 18 0.95 -6.67 7.84
N VAL A 19 1.35 -6.03 8.93
CA VAL A 19 2.76 -5.94 9.34
C VAL A 19 3.29 -7.29 9.80
N GLY A 20 2.57 -8.00 10.69
CA GLY A 20 3.07 -9.26 11.23
C GLY A 20 3.10 -10.36 10.17
N VAL A 21 2.09 -10.43 9.29
CA VAL A 21 2.08 -11.39 8.19
C VAL A 21 3.22 -11.14 7.19
N THR A 22 3.47 -9.90 6.78
CA THR A 22 4.58 -9.59 5.88
C THR A 22 5.94 -9.78 6.55
N THR A 23 6.04 -9.49 7.85
CA THR A 23 7.25 -9.78 8.64
C THR A 23 7.54 -11.28 8.69
N ALA A 24 6.54 -12.10 9.01
CA ALA A 24 6.69 -13.55 9.09
C ALA A 24 7.10 -14.14 7.74
N HIS A 25 6.43 -13.72 6.66
CA HIS A 25 6.78 -14.10 5.30
C HIS A 25 8.22 -13.73 4.94
N ASP A 26 8.66 -12.51 5.25
CA ASP A 26 9.98 -12.01 4.85
C ASP A 26 11.11 -12.66 5.66
N LEU A 27 10.86 -12.99 6.92
CA LEU A 27 11.80 -13.73 7.77
C LEU A 27 11.91 -15.19 7.33
N ALA A 28 10.77 -15.86 7.08
CA ALA A 28 10.76 -17.24 6.59
C ALA A 28 11.45 -17.36 5.23
N ALA A 29 11.20 -16.42 4.31
CA ALA A 29 11.88 -16.37 3.00
C ALA A 29 13.41 -16.15 3.11
N ARG A 30 13.91 -15.69 4.26
CA ARG A 30 15.35 -15.54 4.56
C ARG A 30 15.93 -16.71 5.36
N GLY A 31 15.14 -17.76 5.60
CA GLY A 31 15.60 -19.00 6.25
C GLY A 31 15.46 -19.02 7.77
N ALA A 32 14.72 -18.09 8.38
CA ALA A 32 14.38 -18.18 9.80
C ALA A 32 13.27 -19.22 10.04
N ASP A 33 13.28 -19.85 11.22
CA ASP A 33 12.19 -20.70 11.71
C ASP A 33 11.16 -19.79 12.42
N VAL A 34 10.02 -19.55 11.78
CA VAL A 34 9.08 -18.49 12.20
C VAL A 34 7.74 -19.07 12.64
N THR A 35 7.31 -18.69 13.84
CA THR A 35 5.93 -18.95 14.32
C THR A 35 5.17 -17.64 14.43
N LEU A 36 4.05 -17.53 13.72
CA LEU A 36 3.12 -16.39 13.78
C LEU A 36 1.97 -16.70 14.75
N TYR A 37 1.81 -15.87 15.77
CA TYR A 37 0.72 -15.94 16.74
C TYR A 37 -0.31 -14.85 16.45
N GLU A 38 -1.57 -15.26 16.27
CA GLU A 38 -2.72 -14.36 16.17
C GLU A 38 -3.78 -14.84 17.18
N ARG A 39 -4.44 -13.89 17.86
CA ARG A 39 -5.48 -14.19 18.84
C ARG A 39 -6.75 -14.74 18.17
N GLY A 40 -7.09 -14.24 16.98
CA GLY A 40 -8.28 -14.64 16.23
C GLY A 40 -7.96 -15.06 14.79
N GLU A 41 -8.75 -14.55 13.86
CA GLU A 41 -8.53 -14.74 12.42
C GLU A 41 -7.48 -13.75 11.90
N LEU A 42 -6.71 -14.16 10.89
CA LEU A 42 -5.79 -13.25 10.20
C LEU A 42 -6.55 -12.03 9.66
N ALA A 43 -5.95 -10.86 9.84
CA ALA A 43 -6.51 -9.57 9.46
C ALA A 43 -7.90 -9.24 10.08
N ALA A 44 -8.30 -9.85 11.21
CA ALA A 44 -9.62 -9.60 11.81
C ALA A 44 -9.88 -8.16 12.29
N GLU A 45 -8.81 -7.38 12.52
CA GLU A 45 -8.89 -6.02 13.06
C GLU A 45 -8.64 -4.95 11.98
N SER A 46 -7.81 -3.94 12.28
CA SER A 46 -7.59 -2.77 11.42
C SER A 46 -7.20 -3.15 9.99
N SER A 47 -6.27 -4.10 9.82
CA SER A 47 -5.76 -4.47 8.51
C SER A 47 -6.81 -5.04 7.56
N GLY A 48 -7.75 -5.88 8.04
CA GLY A 48 -8.81 -6.42 7.18
C GLY A 48 -9.97 -5.47 6.94
N ARG A 49 -10.10 -4.42 7.77
CA ARG A 49 -11.10 -3.34 7.62
C ARG A 49 -10.58 -2.14 6.82
N ALA A 50 -9.30 -2.13 6.47
CA ALA A 50 -8.72 -1.07 5.65
C ALA A 50 -9.43 -0.97 4.29
N ALA A 51 -9.52 0.24 3.75
CA ALA A 51 -10.09 0.48 2.42
C ALA A 51 -9.28 -0.18 1.29
N GLY A 52 -8.03 -0.56 1.57
CA GLY A 52 -7.16 -1.26 0.62
C GLY A 52 -6.53 -0.36 -0.44
N LEU A 53 -6.50 0.96 -0.22
CA LEU A 53 -5.83 1.92 -1.11
C LEU A 53 -4.31 1.79 -1.00
N LEU A 54 -3.65 1.72 -2.15
CA LEU A 54 -2.20 1.60 -2.28
C LEU A 54 -1.72 2.74 -3.19
N TYR A 55 -0.98 3.71 -2.66
CA TYR A 55 -0.41 4.81 -3.43
C TYR A 55 0.95 5.23 -2.85
N ASP A 56 1.77 5.89 -3.65
CA ASP A 56 3.10 6.38 -3.28
C ASP A 56 3.29 7.88 -3.52
N ALA A 57 2.25 8.57 -4.00
CA ALA A 57 2.26 10.01 -4.22
C ALA A 57 2.20 10.77 -2.88
N TYR A 58 3.36 10.92 -2.24
CA TYR A 58 3.59 11.73 -1.04
C TYR A 58 4.52 12.90 -1.36
N ALA A 59 4.34 14.05 -0.69
CA ALA A 59 5.19 15.21 -0.86
C ALA A 59 6.41 15.18 0.07
N GLU A 60 6.30 14.49 1.20
CA GLU A 60 7.29 14.37 2.26
C GLU A 60 8.31 13.26 1.94
N ASP A 61 9.60 13.57 2.09
CA ASP A 61 10.70 12.70 1.62
C ASP A 61 10.65 11.27 2.19
N VAL A 62 10.35 11.13 3.50
CA VAL A 62 10.30 9.83 4.17
C VAL A 62 9.09 9.03 3.68
N ASP A 63 7.92 9.65 3.60
CA ASP A 63 6.70 8.99 3.17
C ASP A 63 6.77 8.60 1.69
N ALA A 64 7.37 9.45 0.85
CA ALA A 64 7.61 9.14 -0.55
C ALA A 64 8.55 7.93 -0.72
N ALA A 65 9.64 7.87 0.07
CA ALA A 65 10.56 6.74 0.02
C ALA A 65 9.92 5.43 0.51
N VAL A 66 9.13 5.48 1.59
CA VAL A 66 8.42 4.32 2.12
C VAL A 66 7.31 3.87 1.16
N GLY A 67 6.52 4.82 0.63
CA GLY A 67 5.46 4.58 -0.34
C GLY A 67 5.98 3.91 -1.61
N ALA A 68 7.09 4.42 -2.17
CA ALA A 68 7.75 3.85 -3.35
C ALA A 68 8.10 2.37 -3.16
N ARG A 69 8.75 2.06 -2.02
CA ARG A 69 9.13 0.68 -1.69
C ARG A 69 7.91 -0.21 -1.46
N SER A 70 6.86 0.35 -0.85
CA SER A 70 5.62 -0.37 -0.55
C SER A 70 4.87 -0.73 -1.84
N ILE A 71 4.72 0.20 -2.78
CA ILE A 71 4.08 -0.07 -4.07
C ILE A 71 4.82 -1.15 -4.86
N GLU A 72 6.15 -1.07 -4.94
CA GLU A 72 6.91 -2.13 -5.61
C GLU A 72 6.74 -3.47 -4.88
N ARG A 73 6.74 -3.48 -3.54
CA ARG A 73 6.48 -4.70 -2.75
C ARG A 73 5.13 -5.31 -3.11
N PHE A 74 4.05 -4.52 -3.15
CA PHE A 74 2.71 -5.03 -3.47
C PHE A 74 2.64 -5.60 -4.89
N ARG A 75 3.30 -4.95 -5.86
CA ARG A 75 3.40 -5.47 -7.24
C ARG A 75 4.20 -6.77 -7.31
N VAL A 76 5.27 -6.90 -6.52
CA VAL A 76 6.01 -8.18 -6.40
C VAL A 76 5.11 -9.26 -5.80
N LEU A 77 4.42 -8.97 -4.69
CA LEU A 77 3.53 -9.94 -4.03
C LEU A 77 2.40 -10.41 -4.96
N ASP A 78 1.81 -9.51 -5.74
CA ASP A 78 0.83 -9.84 -6.77
C ASP A 78 1.36 -10.83 -7.82
N ARG A 79 2.62 -10.64 -8.25
CA ARG A 79 3.27 -11.55 -9.20
C ARG A 79 3.73 -12.87 -8.59
N SER A 80 4.10 -12.88 -7.31
CA SER A 80 4.80 -14.02 -6.69
C SER A 80 3.96 -14.86 -5.74
N LEU A 81 2.89 -14.31 -5.17
CA LEU A 81 2.06 -14.99 -4.17
C LEU A 81 0.64 -15.22 -4.68
N PRO A 82 0.27 -16.47 -4.99
CA PRO A 82 -1.12 -16.81 -5.27
C PRO A 82 -2.04 -16.35 -4.12
N GLY A 83 -3.04 -15.55 -4.47
CA GLY A 83 -4.03 -15.02 -3.51
C GLY A 83 -3.76 -13.62 -2.98
N PHE A 84 -2.61 -13.01 -3.29
CA PHE A 84 -2.42 -11.56 -3.20
C PHE A 84 -2.78 -10.93 -4.54
N SER A 85 -3.49 -9.80 -4.54
CA SER A 85 -3.81 -9.06 -5.76
C SER A 85 -3.49 -7.57 -5.65
N PHE A 86 -2.84 -7.00 -6.65
CA PHE A 86 -2.72 -5.55 -6.85
C PHE A 86 -3.53 -5.14 -8.09
N SER A 87 -4.58 -4.36 -7.88
CA SER A 87 -5.42 -3.84 -8.96
C SER A 87 -5.04 -2.38 -9.27
N PRO A 88 -4.40 -2.08 -10.41
CA PRO A 88 -4.07 -0.71 -10.78
C PRO A 88 -5.31 0.17 -10.84
N CYS A 89 -5.24 1.35 -10.24
CA CYS A 89 -6.33 2.32 -10.20
C CYS A 89 -5.76 3.67 -9.77
N PRO A 90 -5.90 4.74 -10.58
CA PRO A 90 -5.42 6.05 -10.19
C PRO A 90 -6.05 6.53 -8.87
N TYR A 91 -5.27 7.24 -8.07
CA TYR A 91 -5.74 7.86 -6.83
C TYR A 91 -5.88 9.36 -7.03
N VAL A 92 -7.06 9.90 -6.71
CA VAL A 92 -7.35 11.33 -6.85
C VAL A 92 -7.40 12.00 -5.49
N ILE A 93 -6.56 13.02 -5.32
CA ILE A 93 -6.64 13.98 -4.21
C ILE A 93 -7.42 15.18 -4.74
N ALA A 94 -8.64 15.37 -4.25
CA ALA A 94 -9.52 16.45 -4.68
C ALA A 94 -9.77 17.44 -3.53
N VAL A 95 -9.66 18.72 -3.84
CA VAL A 95 -9.89 19.83 -2.90
C VAL A 95 -11.13 20.61 -3.35
N ARG A 96 -12.03 20.90 -2.41
CA ARG A 96 -13.28 21.60 -2.71
C ARG A 96 -13.06 23.08 -2.99
N GLU A 97 -14.02 23.69 -3.66
CA GLU A 97 -14.07 25.15 -3.77
C GLU A 97 -14.20 25.81 -2.39
N GLY A 98 -13.45 26.89 -2.19
CA GLY A 98 -13.38 27.62 -0.92
C GLY A 98 -12.53 26.95 0.17
N ASP A 99 -11.86 25.84 -0.15
CA ASP A 99 -10.93 25.21 0.78
C ASP A 99 -9.63 26.05 0.86
N PRO A 100 -9.19 26.44 2.08
CA PRO A 100 -7.97 27.24 2.26
C PRO A 100 -6.71 26.56 1.72
N ASP A 101 -6.71 25.23 1.55
CA ASP A 101 -5.55 24.47 1.08
C ASP A 101 -5.51 24.31 -0.45
N ALA A 102 -6.50 24.83 -1.20
CA ALA A 102 -6.56 24.69 -2.65
C ALA A 102 -5.31 25.24 -3.37
N ASP A 103 -4.79 26.38 -2.91
CA ASP A 103 -3.60 27.03 -3.47
C ASP A 103 -2.31 26.24 -3.20
N ALA A 104 -2.32 25.30 -2.24
CA ALA A 104 -1.16 24.47 -1.92
C ALA A 104 -1.02 23.24 -2.83
N VAL A 105 -2.08 22.85 -3.56
CA VAL A 105 -2.11 21.63 -4.39
C VAL A 105 -1.01 21.62 -5.47
N PRO A 106 -0.76 22.71 -6.23
CA PRO A 106 0.34 22.72 -7.21
C PRO A 106 1.71 22.46 -6.57
N GLY A 107 2.01 23.13 -5.45
CA GLY A 107 3.27 22.95 -4.73
C GLY A 107 3.41 21.57 -4.06
N MET A 108 2.30 20.92 -3.73
CA MET A 108 2.27 19.53 -3.29
C MET A 108 2.60 18.58 -4.45
N VAL A 109 1.98 18.79 -5.62
CA VAL A 109 2.24 17.99 -6.84
C VAL A 109 3.69 18.12 -7.30
N ASP A 110 4.27 19.32 -7.26
CA ASP A 110 5.66 19.53 -7.67
C ASP A 110 6.64 18.77 -6.76
N ARG A 111 6.37 18.71 -5.44
CA ARG A 111 7.16 17.90 -4.49
C ARG A 111 7.05 16.41 -4.78
N MET A 112 5.83 15.91 -5.01
CA MET A 112 5.60 14.52 -5.40
C MET A 112 6.34 14.17 -6.71
N ARG A 113 6.32 15.05 -7.72
CA ARG A 113 7.10 14.88 -8.95
C ARG A 113 8.60 14.92 -8.72
N GLY A 114 9.07 15.77 -7.79
CA GLY A 114 10.46 15.79 -7.33
C GLY A 114 10.91 14.43 -6.79
N HIS A 115 10.00 13.67 -6.18
CA HIS A 115 10.23 12.27 -5.76
C HIS A 115 10.07 11.25 -6.88
N GLY A 116 9.86 11.68 -8.13
CA GLY A 116 9.65 10.81 -9.30
C GLY A 116 8.29 10.11 -9.31
N ARG A 117 7.27 10.66 -8.63
CA ARG A 117 5.92 10.09 -8.64
C ARG A 117 5.15 10.50 -9.90
N ASP A 118 4.38 9.56 -10.45
CA ASP A 118 3.52 9.79 -11.60
C ASP A 118 2.23 10.48 -11.16
N VAL A 119 2.28 11.81 -11.07
CA VAL A 119 1.17 12.65 -10.61
C VAL A 119 0.96 13.87 -11.52
N SER A 120 -0.31 14.18 -11.79
CA SER A 120 -0.74 15.29 -12.61
C SER A 120 -1.77 16.16 -11.91
N LEU A 121 -1.71 17.48 -12.12
CA LEU A 121 -2.82 18.37 -11.82
C LEU A 121 -3.93 18.11 -12.83
N VAL A 122 -5.17 18.01 -12.34
CA VAL A 122 -6.35 17.78 -13.16
C VAL A 122 -7.36 18.88 -12.86
N GLY A 123 -7.74 19.64 -13.90
CA GLY A 123 -8.78 20.65 -13.81
C GLY A 123 -10.18 20.03 -13.68
N PRO A 124 -11.20 20.81 -13.27
CA PRO A 124 -12.55 20.30 -13.02
C PRO A 124 -13.16 19.53 -14.19
N ASP A 125 -13.08 20.07 -15.41
CA ASP A 125 -13.65 19.42 -16.61
C ASP A 125 -12.97 18.10 -16.92
N ALA A 126 -11.64 18.09 -16.98
CA ALA A 126 -10.84 16.89 -17.22
C ALA A 126 -11.03 15.83 -16.11
N LEU A 127 -11.27 16.27 -14.86
CA LEU A 127 -11.57 15.37 -13.76
C LEU A 127 -12.94 14.73 -13.95
N GLY A 128 -13.97 15.52 -14.33
CA GLY A 128 -15.31 15.00 -14.61
C GLY A 128 -15.35 14.01 -15.77
N GLU A 129 -14.52 14.23 -16.80
CA GLU A 129 -14.37 13.29 -17.93
C GLU A 129 -13.65 12.00 -17.52
N ARG A 130 -12.53 12.12 -16.79
CA ARG A 130 -11.65 10.99 -16.46
C ARG A 130 -12.17 10.18 -15.27
N PHE A 131 -12.78 10.84 -14.29
CA PHE A 131 -13.28 10.26 -13.04
C PHE A 131 -14.68 10.83 -12.72
N PRO A 132 -15.73 10.38 -13.43
CA PRO A 132 -17.08 10.93 -13.28
C PRO A 132 -17.55 10.82 -11.83
N PRO A 133 -17.81 11.93 -11.12
CA PRO A 133 -18.15 11.86 -9.71
C PRO A 133 -19.58 11.35 -9.51
N PRO A 134 -19.87 10.68 -8.38
CA PRO A 134 -21.22 10.26 -8.03
C PRO A 134 -22.14 11.44 -7.66
N ARG A 135 -21.59 12.65 -7.48
CA ARG A 135 -22.32 13.90 -7.22
C ARG A 135 -21.78 15.03 -8.12
N PRO A 136 -22.62 16.00 -8.51
CA PRO A 136 -22.27 17.01 -9.50
C PRO A 136 -21.31 18.10 -9.01
N ASP A 137 -20.99 18.14 -7.71
CA ASP A 137 -20.13 19.19 -7.15
C ASP A 137 -18.68 18.98 -7.61
N ALA A 138 -18.21 19.87 -8.49
CA ALA A 138 -16.86 19.81 -9.01
C ALA A 138 -15.85 20.31 -7.97
N PRO A 139 -14.70 19.63 -7.78
CA PRO A 139 -13.63 20.14 -6.94
C PRO A 139 -12.97 21.36 -7.59
N ALA A 140 -12.40 22.25 -6.79
CA ALA A 140 -11.67 23.42 -7.27
C ALA A 140 -10.28 23.06 -7.80
N ALA A 141 -9.66 22.03 -7.25
CA ALA A 141 -8.39 21.48 -7.74
C ALA A 141 -8.33 19.98 -7.48
N ALA A 142 -7.64 19.25 -8.35
CA ALA A 142 -7.35 17.85 -8.12
C ALA A 142 -5.93 17.47 -8.57
N ALA A 143 -5.36 16.48 -7.88
CA ALA A 143 -4.16 15.78 -8.30
C ALA A 143 -4.52 14.31 -8.54
N ALA A 144 -4.12 13.76 -9.69
CA ALA A 144 -4.30 12.35 -10.01
C ALA A 144 -2.94 11.65 -10.02
N ALA A 145 -2.79 10.64 -9.17
CA ALA A 145 -1.62 9.78 -9.07
C ALA A 145 -1.88 8.45 -9.80
N ASP A 146 -1.15 8.21 -10.88
CA ASP A 146 -1.37 7.09 -11.80
C ASP A 146 -0.61 5.81 -11.40
N GLY A 147 0.39 5.95 -10.52
CA GLY A 147 1.12 4.83 -9.92
C GLY A 147 0.36 4.02 -8.86
N ALA A 148 -0.87 4.41 -8.55
CA ALA A 148 -1.67 3.85 -7.47
C ALA A 148 -2.45 2.58 -7.85
N GLY A 149 -3.07 1.98 -6.85
CA GLY A 149 -3.96 0.84 -7.01
C GLY A 149 -4.69 0.51 -5.72
N TRP A 150 -5.32 -0.65 -5.71
CA TRP A 150 -6.00 -1.16 -4.54
C TRP A 150 -5.86 -2.68 -4.42
N THR A 151 -6.14 -3.19 -3.23
CA THR A 151 -6.20 -4.62 -2.93
C THR A 151 -7.38 -4.91 -2.00
N ALA A 152 -7.82 -6.17 -1.89
CA ALA A 152 -8.84 -6.60 -0.93
C ALA A 152 -8.16 -7.09 0.36
N PRO A 153 -7.99 -6.26 1.41
CA PRO A 153 -7.02 -6.56 2.47
C PRO A 153 -7.32 -7.86 3.24
N SER A 154 -8.59 -8.11 3.55
CA SER A 154 -9.02 -9.33 4.25
C SER A 154 -8.76 -10.63 3.48
N ARG A 155 -8.64 -10.57 2.14
CA ARG A 155 -8.29 -11.71 1.29
C ARG A 155 -6.78 -11.77 1.05
N SER A 156 -6.20 -10.66 0.63
CA SER A 156 -4.80 -10.59 0.21
C SER A 156 -3.82 -10.88 1.33
N LEU A 157 -4.16 -10.57 2.58
CA LEU A 157 -3.29 -10.82 3.74
C LEU A 157 -3.23 -12.30 4.17
N ARG A 158 -4.06 -13.18 3.60
CA ARG A 158 -3.95 -14.62 3.87
C ARG A 158 -2.81 -15.27 3.09
N ALA A 159 -2.47 -14.73 1.92
CA ALA A 159 -1.47 -15.32 1.03
C ALA A 159 -0.04 -15.30 1.61
N PRO A 160 0.48 -14.19 2.17
CA PRO A 160 1.83 -14.22 2.74
C PRO A 160 1.90 -15.04 4.02
N ALA A 161 0.80 -15.18 4.78
CA ALA A 161 0.76 -16.04 5.96
C ALA A 161 0.87 -17.52 5.58
N ALA A 162 0.14 -17.95 4.55
CA ALA A 162 0.24 -19.31 4.02
C ALA A 162 1.64 -19.61 3.48
N ALA A 163 2.26 -18.65 2.78
CA ALA A 163 3.62 -18.78 2.26
C ALA A 163 4.70 -18.83 3.35
N ALA A 164 4.44 -18.27 4.53
CA ALA A 164 5.33 -18.36 5.68
C ALA A 164 5.27 -19.72 6.41
N GLY A 165 4.43 -20.67 5.95
CA GLY A 165 4.24 -21.94 6.65
C GLY A 165 3.47 -21.82 7.97
N ALA A 166 2.80 -20.68 8.20
CA ALA A 166 1.95 -20.47 9.37
C ALA A 166 0.66 -21.29 9.23
N GLY A 167 0.74 -22.58 9.56
CA GLY A 167 -0.38 -23.50 9.62
C GLY A 167 -0.25 -24.41 10.83
N GLY A 168 -0.93 -24.05 11.92
CA GLY A 168 -1.02 -24.84 13.15
C GLY A 168 -0.70 -24.05 14.40
#